data_AF-A0A9E8N5E7-F1
#
_entry.id   AF-A0A9E8N5E7-F1
#
_cell.length_a   1.000
_cell.length_b   1.000
_cell.length_c   1.000
_cell.angle_alpha   90.00
_cell.angle_beta   90.00
_cell.angle_gamma   90.00
#
_symmetry.space_group_name_H-M   'P 1'
#
loop_
_entity.id
_entity.type
_entity.pdbx_description
1 polymer ?
#
loop_
_entity_poly.entity_id
_entity_poly.type
_entity_poly.pdbx_seq_one_letter_code
_entity_poly.pdbx_strand_id
1 'polypeptide(L)'
;MANGQTLRGMAMVNFWGADMKAARAWYSELFGIDPYFQRPDDENPAYIEFRLGDYQHEFGIIDSNVLGIMYNQHYLDILEGKNA
;
A
#
# COMPACT_ATOMS: atom_id res chain seq x y z
N MET A 1 -17.27 -22.71 -19.67
CA MET A 1 -17.33 -21.29 -19.24
C MET A 1 -15.89 -20.81 -19.18
N ALA A 2 -15.50 -19.86 -20.02
CA ALA A 2 -14.17 -19.27 -19.88
C ALA A 2 -14.12 -18.61 -18.50
N ASN A 3 -13.34 -19.16 -17.57
CA ASN A 3 -12.98 -18.48 -16.31
C ASN A 3 -12.03 -17.34 -16.66
N GLY A 4 -12.55 -16.33 -17.37
CA GLY A 4 -11.81 -15.12 -17.68
C GLY A 4 -11.63 -14.35 -16.40
N GLN A 5 -10.47 -14.51 -15.75
CA GLN A 5 -10.06 -13.60 -14.69
C GLN A 5 -9.87 -12.22 -15.30
N THR A 6 -10.91 -11.41 -15.26
CA THR A 6 -10.88 -10.01 -15.68
C THR A 6 -10.25 -9.18 -14.56
N LEU A 7 -9.38 -8.23 -14.90
CA LEU A 7 -8.86 -7.23 -13.94
C LEU A 7 -10.03 -6.59 -13.18
N ARG A 8 -10.02 -6.70 -11.85
CA ARG A 8 -11.13 -6.27 -10.98
C ARG A 8 -10.98 -4.86 -10.42
N GLY A 9 -9.83 -4.23 -10.66
CA GLY A 9 -9.46 -2.93 -10.11
C GLY A 9 -8.03 -2.95 -9.58
N MET A 10 -7.57 -1.79 -9.15
CA MET A 10 -6.27 -1.65 -8.48
C MET A 10 -6.45 -2.06 -7.01
N ALA A 11 -5.65 -3.03 -6.55
CA ALA A 11 -5.58 -3.35 -5.13
C ALA A 11 -4.75 -2.31 -4.37
N MET A 12 -3.65 -1.87 -4.99
CA MET A 12 -2.67 -0.99 -4.39
C MET A 12 -2.00 -0.07 -5.42
N VAL A 13 -1.61 1.13 -4.99
CA VAL A 13 -0.65 2.00 -5.69
C VAL A 13 0.44 2.45 -4.73
N ASN A 14 1.70 2.45 -5.19
CA ASN A 14 2.83 2.99 -4.42
C ASN A 14 3.47 4.17 -5.15
N PHE A 15 3.75 5.22 -4.39
CA PHE A 15 4.54 6.37 -4.83
C PHE A 15 5.85 6.43 -4.06
N TRP A 16 6.88 7.03 -4.66
CA TRP A 16 8.13 7.34 -3.97
C TRP A 16 8.13 8.80 -3.54
N GLY A 17 8.48 9.05 -2.28
CA GLY A 17 8.53 10.38 -1.67
C GLY A 17 9.89 10.65 -1.00
N ALA A 18 10.29 11.92 -0.99
CA ALA A 18 11.57 12.34 -0.40
C ALA A 18 11.47 12.71 1.10
N ASP A 19 10.30 13.13 1.57
CA ASP A 19 10.05 13.49 2.98
C ASP A 19 8.82 12.72 3.48
N MET A 20 9.08 11.64 4.19
CA MET A 20 8.04 10.73 4.67
C MET A 20 7.20 11.30 5.81
N LYS A 21 7.77 12.22 6.61
CA LYS A 21 7.03 12.88 7.70
C LYS A 21 6.07 13.91 7.15
N ALA A 22 6.55 14.74 6.21
CA ALA A 22 5.71 15.70 5.51
C ALA A 22 4.64 14.99 4.69
N ALA A 23 4.99 13.92 3.98
CA ALA A 23 4.03 13.11 3.23
C ALA A 23 2.95 12.54 4.16
N ARG A 24 3.33 11.92 5.29
CA ARG A 24 2.36 11.41 6.26
C ARG A 24 1.42 12.51 6.74
N ALA A 25 1.95 13.63 7.21
CA ALA A 25 1.12 14.72 7.73
C ALA A 25 0.15 15.24 6.66
N TRP A 26 0.64 15.48 5.45
CA TRP A 26 -0.16 16.01 4.35
C TRP A 26 -1.26 15.05 3.89
N TYR A 27 -0.93 13.77 3.69
CA TYR A 27 -1.89 12.77 3.26
C TYR A 27 -2.88 12.39 4.38
N SER A 28 -2.45 12.39 5.65
CA SER A 28 -3.39 12.24 6.77
C SER A 28 -4.43 13.35 6.80
N GLU A 29 -4.01 14.60 6.59
CA GLU A 29 -4.92 15.73 6.50
C GLU A 29 -5.86 15.61 5.30
N LEU A 30 -5.31 15.30 4.11
CA LEU A 30 -6.09 15.18 2.87
C LEU A 30 -7.15 14.07 2.97
N PHE A 31 -6.77 12.91 3.49
CA PHE A 31 -7.65 11.75 3.58
C PHE A 31 -8.54 11.76 4.83
N GLY A 32 -8.22 12.58 5.82
CA GLY A 32 -8.93 12.64 7.11
C GLY A 32 -8.75 11.39 7.97
N ILE A 33 -7.72 10.57 7.68
CA ILE A 33 -7.39 9.33 8.40
C ILE A 33 -5.87 9.20 8.52
N ASP A 34 -5.41 8.50 9.54
CA ASP A 34 -3.99 8.15 9.67
C ASP A 34 -3.62 6.91 8.86
N PRO A 35 -2.33 6.75 8.48
CA PRO A 35 -1.87 5.51 7.85
C PRO A 35 -2.12 4.34 8.79
N TYR A 36 -2.67 3.25 8.26
CA TYR A 36 -2.94 2.05 9.05
C TYR A 36 -1.68 1.19 9.23
N PHE A 37 -0.69 1.37 8.36
CA PHE A 37 0.58 0.68 8.38
C PHE A 37 1.74 1.63 8.13
N GLN A 38 2.83 1.41 8.85
CA GLN A 38 4.08 2.14 8.65
C GLN A 38 5.28 1.31 9.07
N ARG A 39 6.43 1.54 8.43
CA ARG A 39 7.71 0.91 8.74
C ARG A 39 8.87 1.87 8.50
N PRO A 40 9.99 1.77 9.23
CA PRO A 40 10.19 0.92 10.41
C PRO A 40 9.32 1.32 11.61
N ASP A 41 9.12 2.62 11.83
CA ASP A 41 8.39 3.18 12.97
C ASP A 41 7.78 4.56 12.65
N ASP A 42 7.11 5.15 13.65
CA ASP A 42 6.41 6.43 13.57
C ASP A 42 7.34 7.64 13.42
N GLU A 43 8.48 7.54 14.08
CA GLU A 43 9.43 8.63 14.18
C GLU A 43 10.27 8.75 12.92
N ASN A 44 10.53 7.66 12.19
CA ASN A 44 11.32 7.66 10.97
C ASN A 44 10.75 6.66 9.95
N PRO A 45 9.54 6.88 9.41
CA PRO A 45 8.95 5.96 8.47
C PRO A 45 9.69 6.02 7.12
N ALA A 46 10.03 4.85 6.59
CA ALA A 46 10.48 4.64 5.21
C ALA A 46 9.36 4.10 4.31
N TYR A 47 8.24 3.68 4.90
CA TYR A 47 7.02 3.28 4.21
C TYR A 47 5.82 3.64 5.07
N ILE A 48 4.81 4.24 4.47
CA ILE A 48 3.50 4.49 5.10
C ILE A 48 2.40 4.05 4.12
N GLU A 49 1.30 3.56 4.66
CA GLU A 49 0.19 3.08 3.84
C GLU A 49 -1.17 3.42 4.43
N PHE A 50 -2.08 3.84 3.55
CA PHE A 50 -3.45 4.19 3.84
C PHE A 50 -4.42 3.19 3.19
N ARG A 51 -5.61 3.05 3.79
CA ARG A 51 -6.74 2.36 3.17
C ARG A 51 -7.85 3.35 2.88
N LEU A 52 -8.23 3.43 1.60
CA LEU A 52 -9.12 4.46 1.10
C LEU A 52 -10.43 3.87 0.58
N GLY A 53 -11.52 4.56 0.91
CA GLY A 53 -12.87 4.27 0.42
C GLY A 53 -13.45 2.93 0.86
N ASP A 54 -14.61 2.60 0.30
CA ASP A 54 -15.40 1.41 0.69
C ASP A 54 -14.70 0.09 0.37
N TYR A 55 -13.82 0.10 -0.63
CA TYR A 55 -13.03 -1.06 -1.05
C TYR A 55 -11.68 -1.17 -0.36
N GLN A 56 -11.35 -0.25 0.54
CA GLN A 56 -10.11 -0.26 1.31
C GLN A 56 -8.87 -0.36 0.41
N HIS A 57 -8.86 0.38 -0.70
CA HIS A 57 -7.74 0.39 -1.64
C HIS A 57 -6.49 0.92 -0.97
N GLU A 58 -5.37 0.26 -1.23
CA GLU A 58 -4.10 0.56 -0.59
C GLU A 58 -3.38 1.69 -1.33
N PHE A 59 -3.01 2.72 -0.58
CA PHE A 59 -2.22 3.84 -1.07
C PHE A 59 -0.95 3.94 -0.24
N GLY A 60 0.17 3.57 -0.84
CA GLY A 60 1.48 3.53 -0.19
C GLY A 60 2.40 4.64 -0.65
N ILE A 61 3.24 5.12 0.26
CA ILE A 61 4.35 6.02 -0.03
C ILE A 61 5.61 5.42 0.55
N ILE A 62 6.65 5.30 -0.26
CA ILE A 62 7.95 4.71 0.06
C ILE A 62 9.03 5.80 -0.02
N ASP A 63 10.00 5.78 0.89
CA ASP A 63 11.15 6.69 0.82
C ASP A 63 11.93 6.46 -0.48
N SER A 64 12.20 7.54 -1.22
CA SER A 64 12.96 7.53 -2.48
C SER A 64 14.37 6.94 -2.38
N ASN A 65 14.94 6.88 -1.17
CA ASN A 65 16.29 6.37 -0.91
C ASN A 65 16.31 4.87 -0.58
N VAL A 66 15.17 4.19 -0.55
CA VAL A 66 15.10 2.74 -0.27
C VAL A 66 14.54 1.95 -1.45
N LEU A 67 15.05 0.74 -1.63
CA LEU A 67 14.47 -0.22 -2.55
C LEU A 67 13.22 -0.84 -1.90
N GLY A 68 12.05 -0.46 -2.39
CA GLY A 68 10.79 -1.08 -1.99
C GLY A 68 10.65 -2.48 -2.59
N ILE A 69 10.87 -3.53 -1.80
CA ILE A 69 10.53 -4.91 -2.18
C ILE A 69 9.24 -5.30 -1.47
N MET A 70 8.18 -5.45 -2.24
CA MET A 70 6.90 -5.91 -1.72
C MET A 70 6.86 -7.44 -1.71
N TYR A 71 6.67 -8.03 -0.51
CA TYR A 71 6.38 -9.44 -0.34
C TYR A 71 4.94 -9.58 0.18
N ASN A 72 4.04 -10.09 -0.67
CA ASN A 72 2.66 -10.31 -0.30
C ASN A 72 2.34 -11.81 -0.34
N GLN A 73 2.19 -12.42 0.84
CA GLN A 73 1.88 -13.85 0.96
C GLN A 73 0.56 -14.20 0.27
N HIS A 74 -0.44 -13.32 0.29
CA HIS A 74 -1.72 -13.55 -0.39
C HIS A 74 -1.54 -13.68 -1.91
N TYR A 75 -0.63 -12.90 -2.51
CA TYR A 75 -0.32 -13.07 -3.94
C TYR A 75 0.38 -14.39 -4.22
N LEU A 76 1.28 -14.82 -3.34
CA LEU A 76 1.91 -16.14 -3.46
C LEU A 76 0.88 -17.25 -3.31
N ASP A 77 -0.06 -17.14 -2.37
CA ASP A 77 -1.13 -18.10 -2.17
C ASP A 77 -2.05 -18.18 -3.40
N ILE A 78 -2.39 -17.04 -4.01
CA ILE A 78 -3.11 -16.97 -5.30
C ILE A 78 -2.31 -17.66 -6.41
N LEU A 79 -1.01 -17.37 -6.53
CA LEU A 79 -0.14 -18.00 -7.53
C LEU A 79 -0.02 -19.51 -7.31
N GLU A 80 -0.04 -19.96 -6.06
CA GLU A 80 -0.03 -21.37 -5.67
C GLU A 80 -1.41 -22.04 -5.81
N GLY A 81 -2.45 -21.30 -6.20
CA GLY A 81 -3.81 -21.83 -6.34
C GLY A 81 -4.46 -22.19 -5.00
N LYS A 82 -3.92 -21.68 -3.89
CA LYS A 82 -4.53 -21.78 -2.56
C LYS A 82 -5.62 -20.72 -2.53
N ASN A 83 -6.87 -21.14 -2.73
CA ASN A 83 -8.02 -20.26 -2.56
C ASN A 83 -7.98 -19.66 -1.14
N ALA A 84 -8.14 -18.33 -1.08
CA ALA A 84 -8.29 -17.58 0.16
C ALA A 84 -9.56 -17.96 0.92
#